data_AF-A0A6J6ZZJ3-F1
#
_entry.id   AF-A0A6J6ZZJ3-F1
#
_cell.length_a   1.000
_cell.length_b   1.000
_cell.length_c   1.000
_cell.angle_alpha   90.00
_cell.angle_beta   90.00
_cell.angle_gamma   90.00
#
_symmetry.space_group_name_H-M   'P 1'
#
loop_
_entity.id
_entity.type
_entity.pdbx_description
1 polymer ?
#
loop_
_entity_poly.entity_id
_entity_poly.type
_entity_poly.pdbx_seq_one_letter_code
_entity_poly.pdbx_strand_id
1 'polypeptide(L)'
;MAALTLLIFAVVLAIFAAAFILLGMSNERAYWSQRDPSGDARKDATPLSAIAKNTLHYAAGEYRAPLRVVAIGILMWWIAVACLILSIVVQAF
;
A
#
# COMPACT_ATOMS: atom_id res chain seq x y z
N MET A 1 11.08 12.80 23.47
CA MET A 1 11.13 11.36 23.11
C MET A 1 9.97 10.93 22.22
N ALA A 2 8.71 11.22 22.57
CA ALA A 2 7.54 10.80 21.79
C ALA A 2 7.55 11.21 20.30
N ALA A 3 7.91 12.47 19.98
CA ALA A 3 8.01 12.94 18.60
C ALA A 3 8.99 12.11 17.76
N LEU A 4 10.20 11.84 18.28
CA LEU A 4 11.20 11.02 17.60
C LEU A 4 10.67 9.60 17.32
N THR A 5 9.98 8.98 18.29
CA THR A 5 9.38 7.65 18.11
C THR A 5 8.33 7.65 17.00
N LEU A 6 7.45 8.66 16.96
CA LEU A 6 6.44 8.81 15.92
C LEU A 6 7.05 9.00 14.53
N LEU A 7 8.14 9.79 14.44
CA LEU A 7 8.89 9.97 13.21
C LEU A 7 9.51 8.66 12.72
N ILE A 8 10.13 7.89 13.62
CA ILE A 8 10.70 6.57 13.28
C ILE A 8 9.61 5.64 12.75
N PHE A 9 8.46 5.56 13.44
CA PHE A 9 7.33 4.75 12.96
C PHE A 9 6.82 5.21 11.59
N ALA A 10 6.70 6.52 11.36
CA ALA A 10 6.29 7.05 10.07
C ALA A 10 7.22 6.59 8.94
N VAL A 11 8.54 6.71 9.14
CA VAL A 11 9.54 6.30 8.15
C VAL A 11 9.48 4.80 7.88
N VAL A 12 9.47 3.98 8.94
CA VAL A 12 9.44 2.52 8.80
C VAL A 12 8.16 2.07 8.09
N LEU A 13 7.00 2.57 8.51
CA LEU A 13 5.72 2.25 7.88
C LEU A 13 5.68 2.68 6.42
N ALA A 14 6.24 3.86 6.08
CA ALA A 14 6.30 4.33 4.69
C ALA A 14 7.16 3.41 3.80
N ILE A 15 8.29 2.90 4.31
CA ILE A 15 9.16 1.96 3.59
C ILE A 15 8.42 0.65 3.33
N PHE A 16 7.80 0.07 4.36
CA PHE A 16 7.04 -1.18 4.20
C PHE A 16 5.82 -1.00 3.30
N ALA A 17 5.11 0.13 3.42
CA ALA A 17 4.00 0.49 2.55
C ALA A 17 4.44 0.52 1.07
N ALA A 18 5.55 1.19 0.77
CA ALA A 18 6.10 1.25 -0.58
C ALA A 18 6.45 -0.16 -1.10
N ALA A 19 7.13 -0.98 -0.28
CA ALA A 19 7.47 -2.35 -0.66
C ALA A 19 6.21 -3.19 -0.97
N PHE A 20 5.18 -3.11 -0.13
CA PHE A 20 3.95 -3.89 -0.31
C PHE A 20 3.16 -3.45 -1.54
N ILE A 21 3.06 -2.14 -1.77
CA ILE A 21 2.39 -1.59 -2.97
C ILE A 21 3.14 -2.03 -4.23
N LEU A 22 4.46 -1.89 -4.28
CA LEU A 22 5.26 -2.23 -5.45
C LEU A 22 5.22 -3.74 -5.73
N LEU A 23 5.42 -4.57 -4.72
CA LEU A 23 5.38 -6.03 -4.85
C LEU A 23 3.99 -6.53 -5.22
N GLY A 24 2.94 -6.00 -4.57
CA GLY A 24 1.57 -6.38 -4.87
C GLY A 24 1.16 -6.01 -6.30
N MET A 25 1.52 -4.82 -6.79
CA MET A 25 1.26 -4.41 -8.17
C MET A 25 2.08 -5.22 -9.19
N SER A 26 3.33 -5.55 -8.86
CA SER A 26 4.17 -6.42 -9.68
C SER A 26 3.56 -7.82 -9.81
N ASN A 27 3.13 -8.40 -8.69
CA ASN A 27 2.53 -9.74 -8.64
C ASN A 27 1.16 -9.79 -9.33
N GLU A 28 0.36 -8.73 -9.25
CA GLU A 28 -0.90 -8.64 -10.00
C GLU A 28 -0.64 -8.66 -11.51
N ARG A 29 0.37 -7.92 -12.00
CA ARG A 29 0.75 -7.97 -13.42
C ARG A 29 1.30 -9.34 -13.82
N ALA A 30 2.12 -9.95 -12.96
CA ALA A 30 2.66 -11.28 -13.20
C ALA A 30 1.55 -12.34 -13.32
N TYR A 31 0.51 -12.24 -12.48
CA TYR A 31 -0.68 -13.08 -12.58
C TYR A 31 -1.36 -12.95 -13.95
N TRP A 32 -1.55 -11.73 -14.45
CA TRP A 32 -2.16 -11.52 -15.77
C TRP A 32 -1.27 -11.97 -16.93
N SER A 33 0.06 -11.76 -16.84
CA SER A 33 0.99 -12.24 -17.87
C SER A 33 1.06 -13.77 -17.94
N GLN A 34 0.83 -14.48 -16.82
CA GLN A 34 0.75 -15.94 -16.80
C GLN A 34 -0.59 -16.44 -17.34
N ARG A 35 -1.66 -15.70 -17.09
CA ARG A 35 -3.02 -16.06 -17.51
C ARG A 35 -3.26 -15.84 -19.00
N ASP A 36 -2.74 -14.74 -19.55
CA ASP A 36 -2.77 -14.43 -20.98
C ASP A 36 -1.39 -13.90 -21.43
N PRO A 37 -0.48 -14.79 -21.86
CA PRO A 37 0.85 -14.41 -22.31
C PRO A 37 0.85 -13.55 -23.59
N SER A 38 -0.23 -13.60 -24.37
CA SER A 38 -0.39 -12.79 -25.59
C SER A 38 -1.05 -11.43 -25.33
N GLY A 39 -1.63 -11.23 -24.14
CA GLY A 39 -2.34 -10.02 -23.73
C GLY A 39 -1.45 -8.93 -23.14
N ASP A 40 -2.06 -7.78 -22.83
CA ASP A 40 -1.38 -6.65 -22.17
C ASP A 40 -1.71 -6.65 -20.67
N ALA A 41 -0.85 -7.33 -19.90
CA ALA A 41 -1.01 -7.46 -18.45
C ALA A 41 -1.12 -6.12 -17.70
N ARG A 42 -0.64 -5.00 -18.28
CA ARG A 42 -0.78 -3.68 -17.63
C ARG A 42 -2.19 -3.12 -17.75
N LYS A 43 -2.92 -3.47 -18.81
CA LYS A 43 -4.31 -3.06 -19.02
C LYS A 43 -5.28 -3.93 -18.23
N ASP A 44 -4.98 -5.23 -18.14
CA ASP A 44 -5.86 -6.20 -17.47
C ASP A 44 -5.67 -6.20 -15.95
N ALA A 45 -4.47 -5.84 -15.47
CA ALA A 45 -4.21 -5.65 -14.05
C ALA A 45 -5.11 -4.57 -13.45
N THR A 46 -5.64 -4.86 -12.26
CA THR A 46 -6.42 -3.86 -11.52
C THR A 46 -5.54 -2.64 -11.21
N PRO A 47 -5.95 -1.43 -11.62
CA PRO A 47 -5.11 -0.26 -11.44
C PRO A 47 -5.04 0.15 -9.97
N LEU A 48 -3.90 0.69 -9.55
CA LEU A 48 -3.66 1.15 -8.18
C LEU A 48 -4.73 2.15 -7.70
N SER A 49 -5.24 3.00 -8.61
CA SER A 49 -6.28 3.98 -8.30
C SER A 49 -7.62 3.34 -7.91
N ALA A 50 -7.98 2.20 -8.50
CA ALA A 50 -9.18 1.45 -8.12
C ALA A 50 -9.00 0.81 -6.74
N ILE A 51 -7.80 0.28 -6.46
CA ILE A 51 -7.45 -0.30 -5.16
C ILE A 51 -7.50 0.77 -4.08
N ALA A 52 -6.89 1.94 -4.32
CA ALA A 52 -6.86 3.05 -3.37
C ALA A 52 -8.25 3.56 -3.00
N LYS A 53 -9.16 3.70 -3.99
CA LYS A 53 -10.54 4.14 -3.74
C LYS A 53 -11.33 3.15 -2.88
N ASN A 54 -11.07 1.86 -3.02
CA ASN A 54 -11.79 0.80 -2.32
C ASN A 54 -10.87 0.03 -1.35
N THR A 55 -9.91 0.72 -0.74
CA THR A 55 -8.81 0.08 0.02
C THR A 55 -9.34 -0.89 1.08
N LEU A 56 -10.33 -0.47 1.88
CA LEU A 56 -10.91 -1.33 2.92
C LEU A 56 -11.60 -2.57 2.34
N HIS A 57 -12.26 -2.42 1.21
CA HIS A 57 -12.93 -3.52 0.54
C HIS A 57 -11.92 -4.57 0.03
N TYR A 58 -10.81 -4.12 -0.56
CA TYR A 58 -9.73 -5.01 -0.99
C TYR A 58 -8.96 -5.61 0.17
N ALA A 59 -8.76 -4.88 1.27
CA ALA A 59 -8.02 -5.39 2.43
C ALA A 59 -8.81 -6.45 3.22
N ALA A 60 -10.12 -6.24 3.39
CA ALA A 60 -10.99 -7.09 4.20
C ALA A 60 -11.72 -8.19 3.40
N GLY A 61 -11.81 -8.07 2.08
CA GLY A 61 -12.50 -9.05 1.22
C GLY A 61 -11.63 -10.25 0.81
N GLU A 62 -12.28 -11.28 0.28
CA GLU A 62 -11.62 -12.44 -0.33
C GLU A 62 -11.15 -12.14 -1.77
N TYR A 63 -10.26 -11.16 -1.87
CA TYR A 63 -9.62 -10.77 -3.13
C TYR A 63 -8.33 -11.56 -3.38
N ARG A 64 -7.87 -11.52 -4.64
CA ARG A 64 -6.55 -12.06 -5.04
C ARG A 64 -5.48 -11.53 -4.08
N ALA A 65 -4.60 -12.42 -3.63
CA ALA A 65 -3.56 -12.08 -2.66
C ALA A 65 -2.74 -10.83 -3.02
N PRO A 66 -2.33 -10.60 -4.30
CA PRO A 66 -1.63 -9.38 -4.69
C PRO A 66 -2.41 -8.09 -4.37
N LEU A 67 -3.72 -8.06 -4.65
CA LEU A 67 -4.57 -6.89 -4.39
C LEU A 67 -4.69 -6.58 -2.90
N ARG A 68 -4.81 -7.64 -2.07
CA ARG A 68 -4.85 -7.51 -0.61
C ARG A 68 -3.55 -6.93 -0.07
N VAL A 69 -2.41 -7.39 -0.58
CA VAL A 69 -1.07 -6.88 -0.20
C VAL A 69 -0.94 -5.40 -0.58
N VAL A 70 -1.37 -5.00 -1.78
CA VAL A 70 -1.40 -3.57 -2.16
C VAL A 70 -2.28 -2.76 -1.20
N ALA A 71 -3.49 -3.24 -0.91
CA ALA A 71 -4.43 -2.54 -0.02
C ALA A 71 -3.87 -2.38 1.40
N ILE A 72 -3.22 -3.41 1.94
CA ILE A 72 -2.52 -3.33 3.24
C ILE A 72 -1.40 -2.28 3.17
N GLY A 73 -0.61 -2.27 2.09
CA GLY A 73 0.42 -1.25 1.89
C GLY A 73 -0.15 0.17 1.85
N ILE A 74 -1.31 0.40 1.23
CA ILE A 74 -2.00 1.70 1.24
C ILE A 74 -2.47 2.08 2.65
N LEU A 75 -3.00 1.13 3.43
CA LEU A 75 -3.38 1.39 4.83
C LEU A 75 -2.15 1.77 5.67
N MET A 76 -1.04 1.05 5.50
CA MET A 76 0.22 1.36 6.18
C MET A 76 0.73 2.76 5.79
N TRP A 77 0.57 3.16 4.52
CA TRP A 77 0.90 4.51 4.08
C TRP A 77 0.08 5.58 4.83
N TRP A 78 -1.23 5.38 4.98
CA TRP A 78 -2.07 6.29 5.74
C TRP A 78 -1.69 6.38 7.22
N ILE A 79 -1.34 5.24 7.84
CA ILE A 79 -0.85 5.24 9.22
C ILE A 79 0.49 5.98 9.32
N ALA A 80 1.40 5.78 8.36
CA ALA A 80 2.66 6.51 8.29
C ALA A 80 2.46 8.03 8.24
N VAL A 81 1.54 8.49 7.39
CA VAL A 81 1.17 9.91 7.28
C VAL A 81 0.59 10.43 8.60
N ALA A 82 -0.29 9.67 9.25
CA ALA A 82 -0.84 10.05 10.55
C ALA A 82 0.27 10.17 11.62
N CYS A 83 1.19 9.21 11.69
CA CYS A 83 2.35 9.28 12.60
C CYS A 83 3.24 10.49 12.31
N LEU A 84 3.47 10.82 11.04
CA LEU A 84 4.25 11.99 10.65
C LEU A 84 3.58 13.30 11.11
N ILE A 85 2.27 13.44 10.85
CA ILE A 85 1.50 14.61 11.30
C ILE A 85 1.55 14.72 12.82
N LEU A 86 1.31 13.63 13.55
CA LEU A 86 1.36 13.62 15.01
C LEU A 86 2.75 13.95 15.54
N SER A 87 3.82 13.47 14.89
CA SER A 87 5.19 13.84 15.26
C SER A 87 5.42 15.34 15.19
N ILE A 88 4.94 16.00 14.12
CA ILE A 88 5.09 17.44 13.92
C ILE A 88 4.28 18.20 14.99
N VAL A 89 3.04 17.77 15.22
CA VAL A 89 2.17 18.38 16.25
C VAL A 89 2.82 18.26 17.63
N VAL A 90 3.24 17.06 18.03
CA VAL A 90 3.88 16.82 19.34
C VAL A 90 5.22 17.55 19.48
N GLN A 91 5.95 17.79 18.38
CA GLN A 91 7.19 18.56 18.41
C GLN A 91 6.95 20.07 18.57
N ALA A 92 5.79 20.57 18.16
CA ALA A 92 5.44 21.97 18.23
C ALA A 92 4.87 22.42 19.60
N PHE A 93 4.47 21.46 20.45
CA PHE A 93 4.00 21.69 21.82
C PHE A 93 5.04 21.25 22.85
#